data_AF-A0A349B092-F1
#
_entry.id   AF-A0A349B092-F1
#
_cell.length_a   1.000
_cell.length_b   1.000
_cell.length_c   1.000
_cell.angle_alpha   90.00
_cell.angle_beta   90.00
_cell.angle_gamma   90.00
#
_symmetry.space_group_name_H-M   'P 1'
#
loop_
_entity.id
_entity.type
_entity.pdbx_description
1 polymer ?
#
loop_
_entity_poly.entity_id
_entity_poly.type
_entity_poly.pdbx_seq_one_letter_code
_entity_poly.pdbx_strand_id
1 'polypeptide(L)'
;FAVDHEGALHLDDVLTRRTRLSIESPDRGVSAARVVAAIMADALGWDEATVAREIDSYDKRVEAERESQQAVDDRTADARRLGAEDVRGTLG
;
A
#
# COMPACT_ATOMS: atom_id res chain seq x y z
N PHE A 1 -19.76 -12.81 -0.24
CA PHE A 1 -19.59 -13.63 -1.46
C PHE A 1 -18.19 -13.44 -2.11
N ALA A 2 -17.11 -13.30 -1.33
CA ALA A 2 -15.75 -13.10 -1.89
C ALA A 2 -14.70 -14.10 -1.37
N VAL A 3 -15.12 -15.13 -0.64
CA VAL A 3 -14.20 -16.17 -0.14
C VAL A 3 -14.46 -17.52 -0.80
N ASP A 4 -15.65 -17.75 -1.36
CA ASP A 4 -16.05 -19.10 -1.76
C ASP A 4 -15.85 -19.44 -3.25
N HIS A 5 -15.59 -18.48 -4.16
CA HIS A 5 -15.59 -18.76 -5.61
C HIS A 5 -14.45 -18.12 -6.44
N GLU A 6 -13.49 -17.42 -5.84
CA GLU A 6 -12.38 -16.81 -6.61
C GLU A 6 -10.96 -17.11 -6.09
N GLY A 7 -10.78 -18.00 -5.11
CA GLY A 7 -9.44 -18.42 -4.67
C GLY A 7 -8.62 -17.34 -3.97
N ALA A 8 -9.26 -16.43 -3.23
CA ALA A 8 -8.55 -15.52 -2.33
C ALA A 8 -7.94 -16.31 -1.17
N LEU A 9 -6.62 -16.43 -1.11
CA LEU A 9 -5.93 -17.18 -0.04
C LEU A 9 -5.17 -16.25 0.91
N HIS A 10 -5.01 -14.98 0.54
CA HIS A 10 -4.27 -14.01 1.34
C HIS A 10 -5.02 -12.68 1.44
N LEU A 11 -4.79 -11.96 2.54
CA LEU A 11 -5.39 -10.65 2.79
C LEU A 11 -5.05 -9.65 1.66
N ASP A 12 -3.86 -9.78 1.08
CA ASP A 12 -3.41 -9.01 -0.08
C ASP A 12 -4.32 -9.20 -1.30
N ASP A 13 -4.81 -10.41 -1.58
CA ASP A 13 -5.68 -10.69 -2.72
C ASP A 13 -6.96 -9.85 -2.67
N VAL A 14 -7.53 -9.70 -1.47
CA VAL A 14 -8.79 -8.98 -1.27
C VAL A 14 -8.56 -7.48 -1.31
N LEU A 15 -7.57 -6.96 -0.60
CA LEU A 15 -7.34 -5.52 -0.47
C LEU A 15 -6.75 -4.90 -1.75
N THR A 16 -5.97 -5.65 -2.53
CA THR A 16 -5.33 -5.12 -3.74
C THR A 16 -6.12 -5.41 -5.01
N ARG A 17 -6.63 -6.64 -5.18
CA ARG A 17 -7.20 -7.09 -6.47
C ARG A 17 -8.72 -7.02 -6.51
N ARG A 18 -9.43 -7.31 -5.42
CA ARG A 18 -10.92 -7.36 -5.40
C ARG A 18 -11.59 -6.06 -4.99
N THR A 19 -10.94 -5.29 -4.12
CA THR A 19 -11.48 -4.01 -3.61
C THR A 19 -10.72 -2.79 -4.12
N ARG A 20 -9.49 -2.98 -4.62
CA ARG A 20 -8.57 -1.90 -5.04
C ARG A 20 -8.29 -0.86 -3.94
N LEU A 21 -8.60 -1.16 -2.68
CA LEU A 21 -8.39 -0.28 -1.52
C LEU A 21 -6.92 0.14 -1.37
N SER A 22 -5.98 -0.71 -1.80
CA SER A 22 -4.55 -0.40 -1.77
C SER A 22 -4.13 0.76 -2.68
N ILE A 23 -4.98 1.13 -3.65
CA ILE A 23 -4.76 2.21 -4.61
C ILE A 23 -5.71 3.39 -4.32
N GLU A 24 -6.95 3.09 -3.96
CA GLU A 24 -8.03 4.09 -3.85
C GLU A 24 -8.09 4.76 -2.48
N SER A 25 -7.51 4.15 -1.44
CA SER A 25 -7.45 4.74 -0.10
C SER A 25 -6.07 5.36 0.20
N PRO A 26 -5.99 6.55 0.83
CA PRO A 26 -4.72 7.16 1.24
C PRO A 26 -3.88 6.29 2.20
N ASP A 27 -4.55 5.55 3.07
CA ASP A 27 -3.91 4.60 3.99
C ASP A 27 -3.63 3.24 3.33
N ARG A 28 -3.94 3.11 2.04
CA ARG A 28 -3.83 1.88 1.27
C ARG A 28 -4.62 0.71 1.87
N GLY A 29 -5.69 0.97 2.62
CA GLY A 29 -6.54 -0.06 3.21
C GLY A 29 -6.03 -0.67 4.52
N VAL A 30 -4.95 -0.12 5.12
CA VAL A 30 -4.40 -0.59 6.41
C VAL A 30 -5.45 -0.56 7.52
N SER A 31 -6.25 0.51 7.61
CA SER A 31 -7.32 0.59 8.62
C SER A 31 -8.40 -0.49 8.48
N ALA A 32 -8.63 -0.96 7.25
CA ALA A 32 -9.59 -2.02 6.95
C ALA A 32 -9.00 -3.43 7.11
N ALA A 33 -7.67 -3.57 7.09
CA ALA A 33 -6.97 -4.86 7.04
C ALA A 33 -7.39 -5.81 8.16
N ARG A 34 -7.51 -5.32 9.40
CA ARG A 34 -7.94 -6.13 10.55
C ARG A 34 -9.37 -6.64 10.41
N VAL A 35 -10.29 -5.80 9.94
CA VAL A 35 -11.70 -6.17 9.77
C VAL A 35 -11.84 -7.19 8.64
N VAL A 36 -11.15 -6.97 7.52
CA VAL A 36 -11.16 -7.89 6.39
C VAL A 36 -10.54 -9.24 6.77
N ALA A 37 -9.41 -9.23 7.51
CA ALA A 37 -8.77 -10.45 7.98
C ALA A 37 -9.66 -11.28 8.91
N ALA A 38 -10.46 -10.65 9.77
CA ALA A 38 -11.43 -11.35 10.61
C ALA A 38 -12.54 -12.03 9.78
N ILE A 39 -13.08 -11.34 8.78
CA ILE A 39 -14.08 -11.92 7.87
C ILE A 39 -13.49 -13.09 7.07
N MET A 40 -12.23 -12.96 6.61
CA MET A 40 -11.53 -14.04 5.93
C MET A 40 -11.25 -15.22 6.86
N ALA A 41 -10.93 -14.97 8.13
CA ALA A 41 -10.68 -16.01 9.11
C ALA A 41 -11.90 -16.90 9.34
N ASP A 42 -13.09 -16.29 9.50
CA ASP A 42 -14.34 -17.03 9.66
C ASP A 42 -14.64 -17.91 8.43
N ALA A 43 -14.33 -17.42 7.25
CA ALA A 43 -14.65 -18.10 6.00
C ALA A 43 -13.60 -19.15 5.57
N LEU A 44 -12.33 -18.97 5.93
CA LEU A 44 -11.22 -19.87 5.58
C LEU A 44 -10.76 -20.76 6.74
N GLY A 45 -11.31 -20.57 7.94
CA GLY A 45 -10.92 -21.31 9.15
C GLY A 45 -9.52 -20.94 9.66
N TRP A 46 -9.12 -19.67 9.55
CA TRP A 46 -7.83 -19.22 10.07
C TRP A 46 -7.82 -19.12 11.59
N ASP A 47 -6.70 -19.50 12.19
CA ASP A 47 -6.41 -19.21 13.59
C ASP A 47 -5.86 -17.79 13.77
N GLU A 48 -5.79 -17.33 15.03
CA GLU A 48 -5.29 -16.00 15.37
C GLU A 48 -3.86 -15.76 14.89
N ALA A 49 -3.02 -16.81 14.89
CA ALA A 49 -1.65 -16.74 14.41
C ALA A 49 -1.61 -16.44 12.90
N THR A 50 -2.49 -17.06 12.12
CA THR A 50 -2.60 -16.81 10.68
C THR A 50 -3.13 -15.42 10.41
N VAL A 51 -4.15 -14.97 11.13
CA VAL A 51 -4.66 -13.59 11.03
C VAL A 51 -3.55 -12.58 11.29
N ALA A 52 -2.77 -12.76 12.36
CA ALA A 52 -1.67 -11.87 12.70
C ALA A 52 -0.59 -11.82 11.60
N ARG A 53 -0.21 -12.98 11.05
CA ARG A 53 0.77 -13.06 9.95
C ARG A 53 0.28 -12.37 8.67
N GLU A 54 -0.98 -12.54 8.32
CA GLU A 54 -1.57 -11.94 7.12
C GLU A 54 -1.62 -10.40 7.23
N ILE A 55 -2.00 -9.88 8.40
CA ILE A 55 -1.98 -8.44 8.69
C ILE A 55 -0.54 -7.90 8.63
N ASP A 56 0.39 -8.52 9.35
CA ASP A 56 1.81 -8.08 9.38
C ASP A 56 2.44 -8.10 7.97
N SER A 57 2.16 -9.12 7.18
CA SER A 57 2.64 -9.20 5.80
C SER A 57 2.07 -8.09 4.92
N TYR A 58 0.79 -7.75 5.10
CA TYR A 58 0.16 -6.67 4.38
C TYR A 58 0.73 -5.29 4.77
N ASP A 59 0.91 -5.05 6.06
CA ASP A 59 1.47 -3.79 6.58
C ASP A 59 2.90 -3.57 6.05
N LYS A 60 3.75 -4.61 6.08
CA LYS A 60 5.11 -4.56 5.51
C LYS A 60 5.13 -4.26 4.02
N ARG A 61 4.18 -4.81 3.25
CA ARG A 61 4.06 -4.50 1.83
C ARG A 61 3.73 -3.01 1.61
N VAL A 62 2.81 -2.47 2.40
CA VAL A 62 2.42 -1.06 2.35
C VAL A 62 3.57 -0.14 2.74
N GLU A 63 4.33 -0.50 3.77
CA GLU A 63 5.53 0.23 4.20
C GLU A 63 6.58 0.27 3.09
N ALA A 64 6.96 -0.89 2.53
CA ALA A 64 7.93 -0.98 1.45
C ALA A 64 7.51 -0.18 0.20
N GLU A 65 6.21 -0.16 -0.11
CA GLU A 65 5.68 0.63 -1.23
C GLU A 65 5.82 2.15 -0.98
N ARG A 66 5.56 2.61 0.24
CA ARG A 66 5.71 4.03 0.62
C ARG A 66 7.17 4.46 0.61
N GLU A 67 8.06 3.64 1.15
CA GLU A 67 9.51 3.89 1.11
C GLU A 67 10.02 4.00 -0.32
N SER A 68 9.57 3.12 -1.22
CA SER A 68 9.93 3.15 -2.64
C SER A 68 9.49 4.45 -3.32
N GLN A 69 8.27 4.93 -3.03
CA GLN A 69 7.76 6.19 -3.58
C GLN A 69 8.52 7.41 -3.07
N GLN A 70 8.81 7.47 -1.77
CA GLN A 70 9.61 8.53 -1.17
C GLN A 70 11.04 8.56 -1.77
N ALA A 71 11.69 7.41 -1.92
CA ALA A 71 13.02 7.32 -2.52
C ALA A 71 13.05 7.69 -4.02
N VAL A 72 11.96 7.50 -4.76
CA VAL A 72 11.81 7.99 -6.14
C VAL A 72 11.63 9.50 -6.17
N ASP A 73 10.78 10.03 -5.28
CA ASP A 73 10.53 11.46 -5.16
C ASP A 73 11.79 12.22 -4.75
N ASP A 74 12.54 11.75 -3.75
CA ASP A 74 13.80 12.36 -3.30
C ASP A 74 14.82 12.45 -4.44
N ARG A 75 15.04 11.34 -5.17
CA ARG A 75 15.94 11.32 -6.34
C ARG A 75 15.49 12.30 -7.44
N THR A 76 14.18 12.43 -7.63
CA THR A 76 13.60 13.33 -8.65
C THR A 76 13.65 14.80 -8.19
N ALA A 77 13.51 15.06 -6.88
CA ALA A 77 13.65 16.38 -6.27
C ALA A 77 15.11 16.86 -6.29
N ASP A 78 16.06 15.97 -6.00
CA ASP A 78 17.49 16.23 -6.13
C ASP A 78 17.86 16.60 -7.58
N ALA A 79 17.28 15.91 -8.57
CA ALA A 79 17.49 16.22 -9.98
C ALA A 79 16.95 17.60 -10.41
N ARG A 80 15.98 18.18 -9.68
CA ARG A 80 15.44 19.53 -9.95
C ARG A 80 16.11 20.66 -9.18
N ARG A 81 16.99 20.37 -8.21
CA ARG A 81 17.75 21.40 -7.48
C ARG A 81 18.89 22.03 -8.30
N LEU A 82 19.24 21.45 -9.45
CA LEU A 82 20.29 21.93 -10.36
C LEU A 82 19.79 22.82 -11.51
N GLY A 83 18.52 23.22 -11.51
CA GLY A 83 17.92 24.02 -12.60
C GLY A 83 17.32 25.36 -12.17
N ALA A 84 17.53 25.80 -10.93
CA ALA A 84 16.93 27.03 -10.39
C ALA A 84 18.00 28.08 -9.97
N GLU A 85 19.02 28.25 -10.79
CA GLU A 85 19.68 29.55 -11.06
C GLU A 85 19.49 29.74 -12.58
N ASP A 86 18.82 30.77 -13.12
CA ASP A 86 18.98 32.19 -12.83
C ASP A 86 17.71 32.97 -13.26
N VAL A 87 17.02 33.60 -12.31
CA VAL A 87 16.06 34.68 -12.59
C VAL A 87 16.59 35.92 -11.86
N ARG A 88 17.68 36.52 -12.35
CA ARG A 88 17.96 37.97 -12.25
C ARG A 88 19.20 38.41 -13.04
N GLY A 89 18.96 39.27 -14.04
CA GLY A 89 19.93 40.25 -14.56
C GLY A 89 20.27 40.00 -16.03
N THR A 90 19.75 40.76 -16.98
CA THR A 90 20.28 42.10 -17.25
C THR A 90 19.26 42.91 -18.06
N LEU A 91 18.77 44.01 -17.48
CA LEU A 91 18.47 45.22 -18.24
C LEU A 91 19.82 45.86 -18.59
N GLY A 92 20.04 46.14 -19.87
CA GLY A 92 21.23 46.80 -20.40
C GLY A 92 21.19 46.82 -21.91
#